data_AF-A0A1D2TY50-F1
#
_entry.id   AF-A0A1D2TY50-F1
#
_cell.length_a   1.000
_cell.length_b   1.000
_cell.length_c   1.000
_cell.angle_alpha   90.00
_cell.angle_beta   90.00
_cell.angle_gamma   90.00
#
_symmetry.space_group_name_H-M   'P 1'
#
loop_
_entity.id
_entity.type
_entity.pdbx_description
1 polymer ?
#
loop_
_entity_poly.entity_id
_entity_poly.type
_entity_poly.pdbx_seq_one_letter_code
_entity_poly.pdbx_strand_id
1 'polypeptide(L)'
;MATSPAYDFAPADLPDFFTYVGPQLDDNLWSRPWTSPFSPVDDRPLALVSFSTTFQDQAGQLQQVLDGLDGLPLRAVVTLGGVIRPDEVRAPANVYVVESAPHGELLWDASLIINHGGHGTVIKAATAGLPQLVIPHGRDQNDNAMRIVHRGAGLMLPLGSDSAAIRAAVTRLLDEPAFRANADALGQRIRAGHDDQAIVRVIAELSSDALGNGRAEVA
;
A
#
# COMPACT_ATOMS: atom_id res chain seq x y z
N MET A 1 6.34 10.14 13.21
CA MET A 1 5.62 9.04 12.53
C MET A 1 5.72 9.20 11.03
N ALA A 2 6.13 8.14 10.33
CA ALA A 2 6.37 8.13 8.88
C ALA A 2 5.07 8.00 8.06
N THR A 3 4.13 8.93 8.24
CA THR A 3 2.83 8.93 7.54
C THR A 3 2.30 10.37 7.40
N SER A 4 1.05 10.54 6.95
CA SER A 4 0.41 11.84 6.75
C SER A 4 -0.80 12.05 7.67
N PRO A 5 -1.01 13.27 8.20
CA PRO A 5 -2.25 13.64 8.90
C PRO A 5 -3.50 13.41 8.04
N ALA A 6 -3.39 13.57 6.71
CA ALA A 6 -4.52 13.37 5.79
C ALA A 6 -5.01 11.91 5.74
N TYR A 7 -4.10 10.98 5.99
CA TYR A 7 -4.38 9.55 6.08
C TYR A 7 -4.90 9.16 7.46
N ASP A 8 -4.28 9.70 8.51
CA ASP A 8 -4.54 9.28 9.88
C ASP A 8 -5.88 9.78 10.44
N PHE A 9 -6.36 9.17 11.53
CA PHE A 9 -7.49 9.69 12.33
C PHE A 9 -7.04 10.83 13.25
N ALA A 10 -6.06 11.64 12.80
CA ALA A 10 -5.28 12.52 13.65
C ALA A 10 -6.18 13.35 14.59
N PRO A 11 -5.98 13.26 15.92
CA PRO A 11 -6.67 14.15 16.85
C PRO A 11 -6.24 15.60 16.60
N ALA A 12 -7.08 16.55 17.01
CA ALA A 12 -6.81 17.97 16.82
C ALA A 12 -5.52 18.42 17.54
N ASP A 13 -5.22 17.81 18.68
CA ASP A 13 -4.05 18.11 19.50
C ASP A 13 -3.16 16.86 19.60
N LEU A 14 -1.90 17.01 19.17
CA LEU A 14 -0.87 15.98 19.29
C LEU A 14 0.12 16.38 20.38
N PRO A 15 0.73 15.42 21.09
CA PRO A 15 1.79 15.73 22.05
C PRO A 15 2.97 16.45 21.38
N ASP A 16 3.65 17.34 22.09
CA ASP A 16 4.76 18.15 21.56
C ASP A 16 5.94 17.31 21.02
N PHE A 17 6.09 16.07 21.49
CA PHE A 17 7.12 15.13 21.02
C PHE A 17 6.69 14.32 19.78
N PHE A 18 5.52 14.59 19.22
CA PHE A 18 4.98 13.87 18.08
C PHE A 18 5.03 14.71 16.80
N THR A 19 5.77 14.22 15.80
CA THR A 19 5.88 14.86 14.49
C THR A 19 5.51 13.90 13.38
N TYR A 20 4.65 14.31 12.45
CA TYR A 20 4.49 13.61 11.16
C TYR A 20 5.67 13.97 10.26
N VAL A 21 6.39 12.96 9.76
CA VAL A 21 7.53 13.16 8.84
C VAL A 21 7.21 12.76 7.40
N GLY A 22 5.93 12.52 7.11
CA GLY A 22 5.48 12.10 5.79
C GLY A 22 5.75 10.61 5.49
N PRO A 23 5.11 10.08 4.44
CA PRO A 23 5.36 8.72 3.96
C PRO A 23 6.82 8.55 3.50
N GLN A 24 7.37 7.35 3.68
CA GLN A 24 8.65 6.98 3.08
C GLN A 24 8.36 6.14 1.84
N LEU A 25 8.63 6.72 0.66
CA LEU A 25 8.15 6.19 -0.62
C LEU A 25 9.18 5.36 -1.36
N ASP A 26 10.44 5.35 -0.91
CA ASP A 26 11.53 4.61 -1.54
C ASP A 26 11.20 3.12 -1.70
N ASP A 27 11.57 2.57 -2.84
CA ASP A 27 11.49 1.13 -3.06
C ASP A 27 12.54 0.37 -2.26
N ASN A 28 12.21 -0.88 -1.94
CA ASN A 28 13.10 -1.71 -1.16
C ASN A 28 14.34 -2.06 -1.97
N LEU A 29 15.52 -2.07 -1.35
CA LEU A 29 16.81 -2.34 -2.00
C LEU A 29 16.89 -3.70 -2.71
N TRP A 30 16.01 -4.64 -2.39
CA TRP A 30 15.94 -5.97 -3.01
C TRP A 30 14.95 -6.05 -4.18
N SER A 31 14.24 -4.96 -4.53
CA SER A 31 13.39 -4.94 -5.71
C SER A 31 14.23 -5.11 -6.97
N ARG A 32 13.80 -6.00 -7.87
CA ARG A 32 14.46 -6.21 -9.16
C ARG A 32 13.87 -5.31 -10.24
N PRO A 33 14.66 -4.91 -11.26
CA PRO A 33 14.13 -4.19 -12.41
C PRO A 33 12.90 -4.89 -12.99
N TRP A 34 11.90 -4.10 -13.35
CA TRP A 34 10.62 -4.60 -13.85
C TRP A 34 10.42 -4.18 -15.30
N THR A 35 9.90 -5.11 -16.10
CA THR A 35 9.41 -4.82 -17.44
C THR A 35 8.00 -5.38 -17.53
N SER A 36 7.05 -4.55 -17.95
CA SER A 36 5.67 -4.99 -18.12
C SER A 36 5.60 -6.16 -19.11
N PRO A 37 4.99 -7.30 -18.74
CA PRO A 37 4.78 -8.44 -19.63
C PRO A 37 3.60 -8.19 -20.58
N PHE A 38 2.82 -7.14 -20.33
CA PHE A 38 1.61 -6.84 -21.07
C PHE A 38 1.93 -6.02 -22.29
N SER A 39 1.14 -6.21 -23.34
CA SER A 39 1.24 -5.41 -24.55
C SER A 39 1.05 -3.93 -24.22
N PRO A 40 1.86 -3.01 -24.80
CA PRO A 40 1.67 -1.58 -24.64
C PRO A 40 0.33 -1.05 -25.17
N VAL A 41 -0.33 -1.81 -26.06
CA VAL A 41 -1.66 -1.47 -26.59
C VAL A 41 -2.81 -2.10 -25.80
N ASP A 42 -2.51 -2.86 -24.74
CA ASP A 42 -3.52 -3.38 -23.83
C ASP A 42 -3.95 -2.26 -22.88
N ASP A 43 -5.17 -1.76 -23.07
CA ASP A 43 -5.76 -0.62 -22.37
C ASP A 43 -6.54 -1.02 -21.10
N ARG A 44 -6.60 -2.32 -20.79
CA ARG A 44 -7.29 -2.82 -19.60
C ARG A 44 -6.65 -2.24 -18.32
N PRO A 45 -7.46 -1.93 -17.29
CA PRO A 45 -6.96 -1.50 -15.98
C PRO A 45 -5.90 -2.45 -15.41
N LEU A 46 -4.89 -1.91 -14.76
CA LEU A 46 -3.86 -2.69 -14.08
C LEU A 46 -4.17 -2.79 -12.57
N ALA A 47 -4.32 -3.99 -12.04
CA ALA A 47 -4.40 -4.25 -10.60
C ALA A 47 -3.03 -4.68 -10.07
N LEU A 48 -2.52 -4.00 -9.04
CA LEU A 48 -1.36 -4.47 -8.28
C LEU A 48 -1.83 -5.34 -7.11
N VAL A 49 -1.22 -6.50 -6.91
CA VAL A 49 -1.51 -7.38 -5.77
C VAL A 49 -0.24 -7.57 -4.94
N SER A 50 -0.31 -7.25 -3.65
CA SER A 50 0.85 -7.34 -2.74
C SER A 50 0.50 -7.80 -1.32
N PHE A 51 0.97 -8.99 -0.96
CA PHE A 51 0.72 -9.64 0.33
C PHE A 51 2.01 -9.84 1.12
N SER A 52 2.54 -8.72 1.62
CA SER A 52 3.65 -8.64 2.58
C SER A 52 4.98 -9.18 2.08
N THR A 53 6.00 -8.95 2.89
CA THR A 53 7.36 -9.50 2.79
C THR A 53 7.70 -10.30 4.04
N THR A 54 6.73 -10.43 4.95
CA THR A 54 6.80 -11.25 6.16
C THR A 54 5.82 -12.41 6.00
N PHE A 55 6.24 -13.60 6.38
CA PHE A 55 5.37 -14.78 6.38
C PHE A 55 4.21 -14.60 7.38
N GLN A 56 2.99 -14.82 6.90
CA GLN A 56 1.71 -14.65 7.61
C GLN A 56 0.70 -15.73 7.19
N ASP A 57 1.16 -16.86 6.63
CA ASP A 57 0.32 -17.93 6.08
C ASP A 57 -0.66 -17.44 4.98
N GLN A 58 -0.19 -16.50 4.15
CA GLN A 58 -1.03 -15.74 3.21
C GLN A 58 -1.29 -16.44 1.86
N ALA A 59 -0.69 -17.60 1.59
CA ALA A 59 -0.76 -18.26 0.28
C ALA A 59 -2.20 -18.63 -0.11
N GLY A 60 -2.97 -19.19 0.82
CA GLY A 60 -4.38 -19.54 0.58
C GLY A 60 -5.25 -18.33 0.27
N GLN A 61 -5.06 -17.23 1.00
CA GLN A 61 -5.79 -15.99 0.75
C GLN A 61 -5.37 -15.34 -0.58
N LEU A 62 -4.08 -15.41 -0.92
CA LEU A 62 -3.60 -14.95 -2.22
C LEU A 62 -4.26 -15.75 -3.35
N GLN A 63 -4.37 -17.08 -3.23
CA GLN A 63 -5.06 -17.88 -4.25
C GLN A 63 -6.52 -17.45 -4.44
N GLN A 64 -7.25 -17.17 -3.36
CA GLN A 64 -8.62 -16.64 -3.46
C GLN A 64 -8.67 -15.28 -4.21
N VAL A 65 -7.66 -14.44 -4.03
CA VAL A 65 -7.52 -13.19 -4.79
C VAL A 65 -7.32 -13.48 -6.27
N LEU A 66 -6.40 -14.36 -6.62
CA LEU A 66 -6.14 -14.72 -8.02
C LEU A 66 -7.39 -15.29 -8.68
N ASP A 67 -8.09 -16.22 -8.02
CA ASP A 67 -9.33 -16.82 -8.51
C ASP A 67 -10.45 -15.76 -8.68
N GLY A 68 -10.48 -14.73 -7.82
CA GLY A 68 -11.41 -13.61 -7.93
C GLY A 68 -11.12 -12.69 -9.11
N LEU A 69 -9.85 -12.59 -9.52
CA LEU A 69 -9.41 -11.79 -10.67
C LEU A 69 -9.56 -12.50 -12.02
N ASP A 70 -9.72 -13.82 -12.01
CA ASP A 70 -9.83 -14.61 -13.24
C ASP A 70 -10.96 -14.10 -14.15
N GLY A 71 -10.66 -13.89 -15.42
CA GLY A 71 -11.63 -13.44 -16.42
C GLY A 71 -12.20 -12.02 -16.21
N LEU A 72 -11.77 -11.26 -15.20
CA LEU A 72 -12.09 -9.84 -15.13
C LEU A 72 -11.39 -9.08 -16.28
N PRO A 73 -12.00 -8.00 -16.81
CA PRO A 73 -11.44 -7.21 -17.91
C PRO A 73 -10.30 -6.29 -17.42
N LEU A 74 -9.35 -6.84 -16.65
CA LEU A 74 -8.18 -6.18 -16.09
C LEU A 74 -6.93 -7.05 -16.31
N ARG A 75 -5.78 -6.42 -16.21
CA ARG A 75 -4.47 -7.07 -16.06
C ARG A 75 -4.07 -7.02 -14.59
N ALA A 76 -3.39 -8.04 -14.08
CA ALA A 76 -2.88 -7.99 -12.71
C ALA A 76 -1.40 -8.33 -12.62
N VAL A 77 -0.66 -7.61 -11.77
CA VAL A 77 0.70 -7.96 -11.37
C VAL A 77 0.70 -8.35 -9.91
N VAL A 78 1.25 -9.51 -9.59
CA VAL A 78 1.35 -10.02 -8.23
C VAL A 78 2.81 -10.01 -7.81
N THR A 79 3.12 -9.34 -6.71
CA THR A 79 4.45 -9.40 -6.09
C THR A 79 4.42 -10.32 -4.88
N LEU A 80 5.20 -11.41 -4.88
CA LEU A 80 5.19 -12.44 -3.82
C LEU A 80 6.02 -12.08 -2.57
N GLY A 81 6.88 -11.06 -2.66
CA GLY A 81 7.61 -10.53 -1.51
C GLY A 81 8.64 -11.49 -0.89
N GLY A 82 9.02 -12.55 -1.63
CA GLY A 82 10.02 -13.54 -1.21
C GLY A 82 9.56 -14.54 -0.14
N VAL A 83 8.30 -14.49 0.28
CA VAL A 83 7.74 -15.35 1.36
C VAL A 83 6.76 -16.40 0.86
N ILE A 84 6.27 -16.24 -0.38
CA ILE A 84 5.47 -17.23 -1.10
C ILE A 84 6.30 -17.65 -2.31
N ARG A 85 6.43 -18.95 -2.55
CA ARG A 85 7.10 -19.45 -3.76
C ARG A 85 6.11 -19.44 -4.94
N PRO A 86 6.57 -19.16 -6.18
CA PRO A 86 5.68 -19.12 -7.34
C PRO A 86 4.85 -20.39 -7.58
N ASP A 87 5.34 -21.56 -7.17
CA ASP A 87 4.66 -22.85 -7.29
C ASP A 87 3.54 -23.07 -6.27
N GLU A 88 3.43 -22.21 -5.25
CA GLU A 88 2.36 -22.27 -4.24
C GLU A 88 1.04 -21.66 -4.71
N VAL A 89 1.05 -20.93 -5.83
CA VAL A 89 -0.12 -20.27 -6.39
C VAL A 89 -0.29 -20.57 -7.88
N ARG A 90 -1.54 -20.54 -8.34
CA ARG A 90 -1.90 -20.68 -9.76
C ARG A 90 -2.42 -19.35 -10.28
N ALA A 91 -1.72 -18.80 -11.26
CA ALA A 91 -2.07 -17.55 -11.90
C ALA A 91 -3.07 -17.77 -13.06
N PRO A 92 -4.20 -17.04 -13.09
CA PRO A 92 -5.05 -16.95 -14.27
C PRO A 92 -4.34 -16.28 -15.46
N ALA A 93 -4.90 -16.40 -16.66
CA ALA A 93 -4.29 -15.89 -17.89
C ALA A 93 -4.07 -14.36 -17.91
N ASN A 94 -4.89 -13.60 -17.17
CA ASN A 94 -4.78 -12.15 -17.05
C ASN A 94 -3.88 -11.69 -15.89
N VAL A 95 -3.21 -12.62 -15.20
CA VAL A 95 -2.40 -12.37 -14.02
C VAL A 95 -0.95 -12.76 -14.28
N TYR A 96 -0.03 -11.85 -13.96
CA TYR A 96 1.41 -12.09 -14.02
C TYR A 96 2.02 -12.06 -12.63
N VAL A 97 2.67 -13.15 -12.24
CA VAL A 97 3.27 -13.32 -10.92
C VAL A 97 4.77 -13.10 -10.99
N VAL A 98 5.30 -12.28 -10.10
CA VAL A 98 6.73 -12.06 -9.91
C VAL A 98 7.13 -12.18 -8.46
N GLU A 99 8.39 -12.58 -8.24
CA GLU A 99 8.96 -12.61 -6.88
C GLU A 99 8.99 -11.20 -6.26
N SER A 100 9.39 -10.21 -7.05
CA SER A 100 9.51 -8.81 -6.63
C SER A 100 9.45 -7.87 -7.83
N ALA A 101 9.04 -6.63 -7.59
CA ALA A 101 9.12 -5.51 -8.53
C ALA A 101 9.07 -4.18 -7.72
N PRO A 102 9.63 -3.08 -8.25
CA PRO A 102 9.51 -1.75 -7.66
C PRO A 102 8.04 -1.34 -7.64
N HIS A 103 7.47 -1.20 -6.45
CA HIS A 103 6.08 -0.75 -6.31
C HIS A 103 5.95 0.72 -6.74
N GLY A 104 6.99 1.54 -6.58
CA GLY A 104 7.01 2.90 -7.11
C GLY A 104 6.62 2.94 -8.59
N GLU A 105 7.27 2.16 -9.43
CA GLU A 105 6.97 2.06 -10.87
C GLU A 105 5.59 1.46 -11.15
N LEU A 106 5.24 0.35 -10.48
CA LEU A 106 3.97 -0.33 -10.70
C LEU A 106 2.75 0.51 -10.32
N LEU A 107 2.87 1.35 -9.29
CA LEU A 107 1.78 2.19 -8.80
C LEU A 107 1.41 3.31 -9.79
N TRP A 108 2.34 3.75 -10.65
CA TRP A 108 2.06 4.76 -11.68
C TRP A 108 1.03 4.28 -12.71
N ASP A 109 1.13 3.03 -13.12
CA ASP A 109 0.27 2.44 -14.15
C ASP A 109 -0.97 1.75 -13.55
N ALA A 110 -0.97 1.51 -12.24
CA ALA A 110 -2.05 0.82 -11.56
C ALA A 110 -3.35 1.64 -11.52
N SER A 111 -4.47 0.94 -11.63
CA SER A 111 -5.82 1.48 -11.46
C SER A 111 -6.37 1.20 -10.06
N LEU A 112 -5.89 0.15 -9.39
CA LEU A 112 -6.20 -0.20 -8.01
C LEU A 112 -5.11 -1.10 -7.42
N ILE A 113 -5.10 -1.25 -6.10
CA ILE A 113 -4.25 -2.21 -5.40
C ILE A 113 -5.07 -3.15 -4.50
N ILE A 114 -4.66 -4.42 -4.44
CA ILE A 114 -5.15 -5.41 -3.47
C ILE A 114 -3.99 -5.73 -2.53
N ASN A 115 -4.17 -5.49 -1.23
CA ASN A 115 -3.11 -5.67 -0.26
C ASN A 115 -3.60 -6.15 1.10
N HIS A 116 -2.66 -6.56 1.94
CA HIS A 116 -2.93 -7.09 3.28
C HIS A 116 -3.02 -6.02 4.38
N GLY A 117 -2.84 -4.73 4.07
CA GLY A 117 -2.94 -3.64 5.05
C GLY A 117 -1.63 -3.25 5.73
N GLY A 118 -0.47 -3.74 5.24
CA GLY A 118 0.83 -3.27 5.73
C GLY A 118 1.02 -1.78 5.46
N HIS A 119 1.36 -1.00 6.49
CA HIS A 119 1.40 0.47 6.44
C HIS A 119 2.18 1.02 5.24
N GLY A 120 3.37 0.45 4.94
CA GLY A 120 4.20 0.90 3.80
C GLY A 120 3.50 0.79 2.45
N THR A 121 2.81 -0.32 2.18
CA THR A 121 2.05 -0.50 0.93
C THR A 121 0.81 0.39 0.90
N VAL A 122 0.06 0.46 2.01
CA VAL A 122 -1.16 1.26 2.11
C VAL A 122 -0.86 2.73 1.89
N ILE A 123 0.18 3.27 2.53
CA ILE A 123 0.51 4.70 2.43
C ILE A 123 1.09 5.04 1.06
N LYS A 124 1.88 4.16 0.42
CA LYS A 124 2.35 4.36 -0.96
C LYS A 124 1.17 4.42 -1.94
N ALA A 125 0.24 3.48 -1.85
CA ALA A 125 -0.95 3.46 -2.70
C ALA A 125 -1.89 4.66 -2.45
N ALA A 126 -2.07 5.05 -1.19
CA ALA A 126 -2.82 6.26 -0.84
C ALA A 126 -2.15 7.51 -1.39
N THR A 127 -0.82 7.59 -1.30
CA THR A 127 -0.03 8.69 -1.87
C THR A 127 -0.09 8.71 -3.39
N ALA A 128 -0.19 7.57 -4.05
CA ALA A 128 -0.41 7.46 -5.50
C ALA A 128 -1.85 7.80 -5.93
N GLY A 129 -2.79 7.86 -4.99
CA GLY A 129 -4.20 8.14 -5.27
C GLY A 129 -4.98 6.92 -5.78
N LEU A 130 -4.56 5.71 -5.40
CA LEU A 130 -5.19 4.48 -5.88
C LEU A 130 -6.29 3.98 -4.94
N PRO A 131 -7.44 3.56 -5.50
CA PRO A 131 -8.40 2.72 -4.80
C PRO A 131 -7.74 1.45 -4.24
N GLN A 132 -8.09 1.06 -3.03
CA GLN A 132 -7.50 -0.13 -2.38
C GLN A 132 -8.56 -1.14 -1.93
N LEU A 133 -8.31 -2.42 -2.21
CA LEU A 133 -8.94 -3.54 -1.51
C LEU A 133 -7.97 -4.05 -0.45
N VAL A 134 -8.36 -3.97 0.82
CA VAL A 134 -7.52 -4.40 1.94
C VAL A 134 -8.07 -5.67 2.56
N ILE A 135 -7.24 -6.71 2.72
CA ILE A 135 -7.58 -7.99 3.36
C ILE A 135 -6.63 -8.23 4.55
N PRO A 136 -6.94 -7.69 5.75
CA PRO A 136 -6.05 -7.76 6.91
C PRO A 136 -5.83 -9.20 7.41
N HIS A 137 -4.59 -9.53 7.73
CA HIS A 137 -4.13 -10.78 8.37
C HIS A 137 -3.82 -10.60 9.86
N GLY A 138 -3.78 -9.36 10.37
CA GLY A 138 -3.62 -9.06 11.80
C GLY A 138 -2.80 -7.79 12.07
N ARG A 139 -2.28 -7.65 13.31
CA ARG A 139 -1.46 -6.49 13.72
C ARG A 139 -2.24 -5.17 13.56
N ASP A 140 -1.57 -4.13 13.07
CA ASP A 140 -2.10 -2.80 12.74
C ASP A 140 -2.86 -2.76 11.40
N GLN A 141 -2.96 -3.88 10.68
CA GLN A 141 -3.49 -3.89 9.30
C GLN A 141 -4.98 -3.54 9.23
N ASN A 142 -5.76 -3.93 10.24
CA ASN A 142 -7.17 -3.53 10.35
C ASN A 142 -7.29 -2.01 10.51
N ASP A 143 -6.45 -1.41 11.35
CA ASP A 143 -6.47 0.04 11.57
C ASP A 143 -6.05 0.81 10.30
N ASN A 144 -5.11 0.26 9.54
CA ASN A 144 -4.72 0.81 8.25
C ASN A 144 -5.86 0.71 7.23
N ALA A 145 -6.54 -0.44 7.15
CA ALA A 145 -7.69 -0.64 6.29
C ALA A 145 -8.85 0.32 6.64
N MET A 146 -9.13 0.51 7.94
CA MET A 146 -10.18 1.42 8.40
C MET A 146 -9.95 2.86 7.99
N ARG A 147 -8.70 3.34 7.96
CA ARG A 147 -8.39 4.69 7.46
C ARG A 147 -8.73 4.83 5.98
N ILE A 148 -8.43 3.83 5.16
CA ILE A 148 -8.78 3.84 3.73
C ILE A 148 -10.31 3.83 3.53
N VAL A 149 -11.01 2.93 4.22
CA VAL A 149 -12.48 2.83 4.16
C VAL A 149 -13.13 4.12 4.63
N HIS A 150 -12.66 4.69 5.74
CA HIS A 150 -13.20 5.94 6.28
C HIS A 150 -13.01 7.12 5.32
N ARG A 151 -11.95 7.13 4.51
CA ARG A 151 -11.74 8.14 3.46
C ARG A 151 -12.53 7.84 2.17
N GLY A 152 -13.29 6.75 2.13
CA GLY A 152 -14.02 6.32 0.93
C GLY A 152 -13.11 5.95 -0.25
N ALA A 153 -11.83 5.67 0.02
CA ALA A 153 -10.80 5.41 -0.97
C ALA A 153 -10.54 3.90 -1.17
N GLY A 154 -11.40 3.04 -0.63
CA GLY A 154 -11.25 1.61 -0.76
C GLY A 154 -12.26 0.80 0.03
N LEU A 155 -12.08 -0.52 -0.03
CA LEU A 155 -12.90 -1.52 0.63
C LEU A 155 -12.02 -2.40 1.53
N MET A 156 -12.62 -2.94 2.58
CA MET A 156 -12.01 -3.96 3.41
C MET A 156 -12.83 -5.25 3.33
N LEU A 157 -12.15 -6.37 3.15
CA LEU A 157 -12.73 -7.71 3.28
C LEU A 157 -12.05 -8.46 4.44
N PRO A 158 -12.77 -9.30 5.18
CA PRO A 158 -12.16 -10.13 6.21
C PRO A 158 -11.26 -11.21 5.60
N LEU A 159 -10.24 -11.65 6.34
CA LEU A 159 -9.49 -12.85 6.03
C LEU A 159 -10.45 -14.05 5.90
N GLY A 160 -10.22 -14.91 4.89
CA GLY A 160 -11.11 -16.01 4.55
C GLY A 160 -12.21 -15.65 3.56
N SER A 161 -12.27 -14.41 3.07
CA SER A 161 -13.16 -14.03 1.98
C SER A 161 -12.84 -14.83 0.72
N ASP A 162 -13.88 -15.36 0.10
CA ASP A 162 -13.77 -16.18 -1.11
C ASP A 162 -13.58 -15.34 -2.38
N SER A 163 -13.25 -16.03 -3.47
CA SER A 163 -13.04 -15.43 -4.78
C SER A 163 -14.25 -14.66 -5.30
N ALA A 164 -15.48 -15.04 -4.93
CA ALA A 164 -16.70 -14.33 -5.33
C ALA A 164 -16.83 -12.97 -4.64
N ALA A 165 -16.57 -12.92 -3.32
CA ALA A 165 -16.53 -11.68 -2.55
C ALA A 165 -15.41 -10.76 -3.04
N ILE A 166 -14.23 -11.31 -3.34
CA ILE A 166 -13.09 -10.55 -3.89
C ILE A 166 -13.44 -9.98 -5.26
N ARG A 167 -13.99 -10.79 -6.16
CA ARG A 167 -14.45 -10.34 -7.48
C ARG A 167 -15.42 -9.18 -7.35
N ALA A 168 -16.45 -9.32 -6.51
CA ALA A 168 -17.44 -8.28 -6.29
C ALA A 168 -16.80 -6.98 -5.78
N ALA A 169 -15.88 -7.06 -4.81
CA ALA A 169 -15.19 -5.89 -4.30
C ALA A 169 -14.30 -5.20 -5.35
N VAL A 170 -13.55 -5.97 -6.14
CA VAL A 170 -12.71 -5.43 -7.22
C VAL A 170 -13.55 -4.77 -8.29
N THR A 171 -14.65 -5.39 -8.72
CA THR A 171 -15.60 -4.80 -9.68
C THR A 171 -16.15 -3.47 -9.16
N ARG A 172 -16.54 -3.39 -7.88
CA ARG A 172 -16.99 -2.13 -7.28
C ARG A 172 -15.92 -1.05 -7.31
N LEU A 173 -14.67 -1.37 -6.99
CA LEU A 173 -13.56 -0.40 -7.03
C LEU A 173 -13.28 0.12 -8.45
N LEU A 174 -13.55 -0.69 -9.48
CA LEU A 174 -13.39 -0.31 -10.88
C LEU A 174 -14.59 0.52 -11.40
N ASP A 175 -15.81 0.11 -11.05
CA ASP A 175 -17.04 0.64 -11.65
C ASP A 175 -17.62 1.83 -10.89
N GLU A 176 -17.38 1.95 -9.57
CA GLU A 176 -17.89 3.06 -8.76
C GLU A 176 -16.88 4.24 -8.74
N PRO A 177 -17.14 5.34 -9.46
CA PRO A 177 -16.16 6.43 -9.65
C PRO A 177 -15.82 7.16 -8.34
N ALA A 178 -16.66 7.04 -7.31
CA ALA A 178 -16.43 7.65 -6.01
C ALA A 178 -15.14 7.14 -5.35
N PHE A 179 -14.80 5.85 -5.49
CA PHE A 179 -13.54 5.33 -4.94
C PHE A 179 -12.33 6.00 -5.55
N ARG A 180 -12.34 6.16 -6.89
CA ARG A 180 -11.26 6.83 -7.61
C ARG A 180 -11.15 8.30 -7.20
N ALA A 181 -12.26 9.04 -7.21
CA ALA A 181 -12.27 10.44 -6.83
C ALA A 181 -11.75 10.67 -5.39
N ASN A 182 -12.17 9.82 -4.45
CA ASN A 182 -11.73 9.90 -3.05
C ASN A 182 -10.25 9.52 -2.87
N ALA A 183 -9.78 8.50 -3.58
CA ALA A 183 -8.39 8.10 -3.57
C ALA A 183 -7.49 9.20 -4.14
N ASP A 184 -7.86 9.77 -5.30
CA ASP A 184 -7.15 10.91 -5.91
C ASP A 184 -7.09 12.11 -4.95
N ALA A 185 -8.22 12.46 -4.31
CA ALA A 185 -8.28 13.54 -3.33
C ALA A 185 -7.40 13.26 -2.10
N LEU A 186 -7.39 12.01 -1.60
CA LEU A 186 -6.51 11.61 -0.51
C LEU A 186 -5.04 11.74 -0.90
N GLY A 187 -4.65 11.23 -2.07
CA GLY A 187 -3.28 11.32 -2.56
C GLY A 187 -2.82 12.77 -2.74
N GLN A 188 -3.68 13.64 -3.26
CA GLN A 188 -3.39 15.07 -3.36
C GLN A 188 -3.09 15.71 -2.00
N ARG A 189 -3.92 15.42 -0.98
CA ARG A 189 -3.68 15.93 0.39
C ARG A 189 -2.39 15.40 1.01
N ILE A 190 -2.09 14.11 0.80
CA ILE A 190 -0.85 13.51 1.32
C ILE A 190 0.36 14.17 0.69
N ARG A 191 0.39 14.32 -0.64
CA ARG A 191 1.50 14.95 -1.38
C ARG A 191 1.66 16.43 -1.04
N ALA A 192 0.55 17.16 -0.88
CA ALA A 192 0.58 18.58 -0.52
C ALA A 192 1.18 18.83 0.89
N GLY A 193 1.03 17.87 1.80
CA GLY A 193 1.63 17.92 3.13
C GLY A 193 2.97 17.18 3.26
N HIS A 194 3.55 16.70 2.15
CA HIS A 194 4.80 15.96 2.19
C HIS A 194 5.99 16.93 2.20
N ASP A 195 6.93 16.64 3.09
CA ASP A 195 8.20 17.34 3.20
C ASP A 195 9.32 16.30 3.32
N ASP A 196 10.06 16.13 2.23
CA ASP A 196 11.14 15.14 2.09
C ASP A 196 12.30 15.40 3.08
N GLN A 197 12.38 16.60 3.65
CA GLN A 197 13.41 16.98 4.60
C GLN A 197 12.94 16.87 6.06
N ALA A 198 11.65 16.60 6.31
CA ALA A 198 11.10 16.55 7.66
C ALA A 198 11.82 15.51 8.54
N ILE A 199 12.09 14.32 7.99
CA ILE A 199 12.78 13.27 8.73
C ILE A 199 14.23 13.65 9.04
N VAL A 200 14.93 14.28 8.09
CA VAL A 200 16.32 14.74 8.26
C VAL A 200 16.40 15.82 9.34
N ARG A 201 15.48 16.78 9.34
CA ARG A 201 15.43 17.85 10.35
C ARG A 201 15.16 17.30 11.75
N VAL A 202 14.16 16.42 11.89
CA VAL A 202 13.85 15.80 13.19
C VAL A 202 15.05 15.00 13.73
N ILE A 203 15.75 14.25 12.87
CA ILE A 203 16.96 13.51 13.27
C ILE A 203 18.08 14.47 13.68
N ALA A 204 18.28 15.55 12.94
CA ALA A 204 19.29 16.57 13.25
C ALA A 204 19.03 17.25 14.60
N GLU A 205 17.77 17.64 14.88
CA GLU A 205 17.33 18.27 16.13
C GLU A 205 17.55 17.36 17.34
N LEU A 206 17.13 16.09 17.24
CA LEU A 206 17.36 15.10 18.31
C LEU A 206 18.84 14.85 18.57
N SER A 207 19.68 14.90 17.52
CA SER A 207 21.12 14.72 17.64
C SER A 207 21.79 15.92 18.32
N SER A 208 21.34 17.15 18.03
CA SER A 208 21.88 18.35 18.69
C SER A 208 21.50 18.42 20.16
N ASP A 209 20.28 18.02 20.53
CA ASP A 209 19.81 18.04 21.91
C ASP A 209 20.55 17.01 22.78
N ALA A 210 20.82 15.82 22.23
CA ALA A 210 21.61 14.80 22.91
C ALA A 210 23.06 15.26 23.19
N LEU A 211 23.67 16.00 22.24
CA LEU A 211 25.02 16.55 22.39
C LEU A 211 25.06 17.78 23.32
N GLY A 212 23.97 18.56 23.39
CA GLY A 212 23.82 19.69 24.29
C GLY A 212 23.65 19.27 25.75
N ASN A 213 22.81 18.27 26.01
CA ASN A 213 22.56 17.76 27.36
C ASN A 213 23.76 16.96 27.94
N GLY A 214 24.53 16.26 27.10
CA GLY A 214 25.75 15.57 27.54
C GLY A 214 26.90 16.47 27.99
N ARG A 215 26.85 17.78 27.68
CA ARG A 215 27.84 18.77 28.16
C ARG A 215 27.46 19.42 29.49
N ALA A 216 26.19 19.29 29.92
CA ALA A 216 25.70 19.87 31.17
C ALA A 216 25.90 18.94 32.39
N GLU A 217 26.12 17.63 32.18
CA GLU A 217 26.32 16.65 33.27
C GLU A 217 27.79 16.42 33.67
N VAL A 218 28.75 17.12 33.07
CA VAL A 218 30.20 16.99 33.37
C VAL A 218 30.82 18.29 33.90
N ALA A 219 30.01 19.20 34.44
CA ALA A 219 30.47 20.46 35.05
C ALA A 219 30.21 20.50 36.56
#